data_AF-A0A7V9B6W7-F1
#
_entry.id   AF-A0A7V9B6W7-F1
#
_cell.length_a   1.000
_cell.length_b   1.000
_cell.length_c   1.000
_cell.angle_alpha   90.00
_cell.angle_beta   90.00
_cell.angle_gamma   90.00
#
_symmetry.space_group_name_H-M   'P 1'
#
loop_
_entity.id
_entity.type
_entity.pdbx_description
1 polymer ?
#
loop_
_entity_poly.entity_id
_entity_poly.type
_entity_poly.pdbx_seq_one_letter_code
_entity_poly.pdbx_strand_id
1 'polypeptide(L)'
;MARRNRPAPRPTWSPNQIVAHNLAKARLFRGWTQAQAAEACAPHLGKLLSPASWSLLERSVDGGRIREITADELVAFARAFDLPIGFFLTPPSAWDNHAVATPDAGPDGLEPIELFDVVIGTSENLAAWSDYLKSWPAPGHRAEILPDGALANARRIQEDVHPRLAGPAALRARLLIQEQFGDLDAARSVLERLATALDQLGDPQPEQQ
;
A
#
# COMPACT_ATOMS: atom_id res chain seq x y z
N MET A 1 -21.01 -45.74 -2.29
CA MET A 1 -20.30 -44.57 -2.86
C MET A 1 -20.10 -43.56 -1.73
N ALA A 2 -18.87 -43.41 -1.24
CA ALA A 2 -18.56 -42.47 -0.16
C ALA A 2 -18.66 -41.03 -0.68
N ARG A 3 -19.52 -40.21 -0.08
CA ARG A 3 -19.51 -38.76 -0.29
C ARG A 3 -18.15 -38.25 0.19
N ARG A 4 -17.29 -37.85 -0.75
CA ARG A 4 -16.06 -37.09 -0.42
C ARG A 4 -16.50 -35.89 0.40
N ASN A 5 -16.10 -35.83 1.67
CA ASN A 5 -16.24 -34.64 2.50
C ASN A 5 -15.45 -33.53 1.79
N ARG A 6 -16.16 -32.62 1.12
CA ARG A 6 -15.55 -31.40 0.60
C ARG A 6 -15.19 -30.56 1.84
N PRO A 7 -13.94 -30.11 2.00
CA PRO A 7 -13.59 -29.20 3.09
C PRO A 7 -14.55 -27.99 3.04
N ALA A 8 -14.94 -27.49 4.21
CA ALA A 8 -15.84 -26.35 4.30
C ALA A 8 -15.24 -25.18 3.48
N PRO A 9 -16.07 -24.45 2.72
CA PRO A 9 -15.58 -23.34 1.91
C PRO A 9 -14.90 -22.31 2.81
N ARG A 10 -13.73 -21.85 2.38
CA ARG A 10 -12.95 -20.81 3.06
C ARG A 10 -13.80 -19.53 3.15
N PRO A 11 -13.82 -18.82 4.29
CA PRO A 11 -14.54 -17.56 4.36
C PRO A 11 -13.93 -16.56 3.37
N THR A 12 -14.78 -15.79 2.69
CA THR A 12 -14.37 -14.83 1.67
C THR A 12 -14.72 -13.41 2.08
N TRP A 13 -13.85 -12.45 1.81
CA TRP A 13 -14.12 -11.03 1.95
C TRP A 13 -14.05 -10.30 0.62
N SER A 14 -15.03 -9.46 0.33
CA SER A 14 -14.95 -8.51 -0.78
C SER A 14 -13.95 -7.39 -0.47
N PRO A 15 -13.45 -6.64 -1.48
CA PRO A 15 -12.60 -5.48 -1.25
C PRO A 15 -13.18 -4.44 -0.27
N ASN A 16 -14.51 -4.23 -0.28
CA ASN A 16 -15.17 -3.34 0.68
C ASN A 16 -15.03 -3.84 2.13
N GLN A 17 -15.12 -5.15 2.34
CA GLN A 17 -14.96 -5.75 3.67
C GLN A 17 -13.49 -5.70 4.14
N ILE A 18 -12.54 -5.83 3.21
CA ILE A 18 -11.11 -5.65 3.47
C ILE A 18 -10.83 -4.22 3.92
N VAL A 19 -11.37 -3.22 3.23
CA VAL A 19 -11.25 -1.82 3.63
C VAL A 19 -11.88 -1.57 4.99
N ALA A 20 -13.07 -2.13 5.26
CA ALA A 20 -13.72 -2.03 6.57
C ALA A 20 -12.86 -2.62 7.71
N HIS A 21 -12.30 -3.80 7.49
CA HIS A 21 -11.39 -4.46 8.44
C HIS A 21 -10.13 -3.62 8.70
N ASN A 22 -9.51 -3.11 7.64
CA ASN A 22 -8.31 -2.30 7.76
C ASN A 22 -8.58 -0.91 8.35
N LEU A 23 -9.79 -0.36 8.17
CA LEU A 23 -10.23 0.86 8.86
C LEU A 23 -10.27 0.65 10.38
N ALA A 24 -10.82 -0.49 10.83
CA ALA A 24 -10.80 -0.86 12.25
C ALA A 24 -9.36 -1.02 12.76
N LYS A 25 -8.46 -1.65 11.99
CA LYS A 25 -7.04 -1.75 12.33
C LYS A 25 -6.35 -0.39 12.42
N ALA A 26 -6.57 0.51 11.45
CA ALA A 26 -6.02 1.86 11.45
C ALA A 26 -6.42 2.62 12.72
N ARG A 27 -7.70 2.51 13.11
CA ARG A 27 -8.21 3.08 14.36
C ARG A 27 -7.49 2.51 15.59
N LEU A 28 -7.32 1.19 15.66
CA LEU A 28 -6.62 0.55 16.76
C LEU A 28 -5.14 0.97 16.82
N PHE A 29 -4.46 1.08 15.67
CA PHE A 29 -3.07 1.57 15.59
C PHE A 29 -2.90 2.99 16.09
N ARG A 30 -3.89 3.86 15.87
CA ARG A 30 -3.89 5.23 16.42
C ARG A 30 -4.37 5.31 17.87
N GLY A 31 -4.82 4.19 18.46
CA GLY A 31 -5.39 4.16 19.81
C GLY A 31 -6.71 4.93 19.93
N TRP A 32 -7.45 5.09 18.83
CA TRP A 32 -8.64 5.92 18.78
C TRP A 32 -9.92 5.13 19.11
N THR A 33 -10.86 5.83 19.75
CA THR A 33 -12.27 5.41 19.81
C THR A 33 -12.96 5.65 18.46
N GLN A 34 -14.12 5.03 18.25
CA GLN A 34 -14.91 5.26 17.02
C GLN A 34 -15.32 6.73 16.87
N ALA A 35 -15.62 7.42 17.98
CA ALA A 35 -15.96 8.85 17.97
C ALA A 35 -14.78 9.71 17.52
N GLN A 36 -13.59 9.49 18.09
CA GLN A 36 -12.37 10.20 17.70
C GLN A 36 -12.01 9.95 16.23
N ALA A 37 -12.18 8.72 15.76
CA ALA A 37 -11.93 8.38 14.36
C ALA A 37 -12.92 9.07 13.41
N ALA A 38 -14.20 9.13 13.79
CA ALA A 38 -15.23 9.87 13.04
C ALA A 38 -14.91 11.37 12.98
N GLU A 39 -14.50 11.96 14.10
CA GLU A 39 -14.08 13.36 14.19
C GLU A 39 -12.86 13.65 13.31
N ALA A 40 -11.84 12.79 13.35
CA ALA A 40 -10.64 12.92 12.51
C ALA A 40 -10.96 12.81 11.01
N CYS A 41 -11.94 11.98 10.63
CA CYS A 41 -12.34 11.83 9.23
C CYS A 41 -13.24 12.98 8.74
N ALA A 42 -13.96 13.66 9.63
CA ALA A 42 -14.98 14.64 9.25
C ALA A 42 -14.49 15.77 8.33
N PRO A 43 -13.30 16.38 8.53
CA PRO A 43 -12.77 17.42 7.65
C PRO A 43 -12.51 16.93 6.22
N HIS A 44 -12.20 15.64 6.05
CA HIS A 44 -11.88 15.03 4.76
C HIS A 44 -13.12 14.47 4.06
N LEU A 45 -14.12 14.03 4.83
CA LEU A 45 -15.41 13.56 4.32
C LEU A 45 -16.40 14.71 4.05
N GLY A 46 -16.13 15.91 4.56
CA GLY A 46 -17.06 17.06 4.52
C GLY A 46 -18.28 16.90 5.42
N LYS A 47 -18.35 15.84 6.23
CA LYS A 47 -19.43 15.57 7.18
C LYS A 47 -18.93 14.67 8.31
N LEU A 48 -19.50 14.86 9.50
CA LEU A 48 -19.29 13.96 10.62
C LEU A 48 -20.16 12.70 10.44
N LEU A 49 -19.53 11.52 10.46
CA LEU A 49 -20.26 10.26 10.43
C LEU A 49 -20.92 10.01 11.79
N SER A 50 -22.18 9.58 11.77
CA SER A 50 -22.86 9.20 13.01
C SER A 50 -22.25 7.93 13.62
N PRO A 51 -22.34 7.72 14.94
CA PRO A 51 -21.85 6.50 15.59
C PRO A 51 -22.40 5.22 14.96
N ALA A 52 -23.69 5.23 14.58
CA ALA A 52 -24.31 4.11 13.88
C ALA A 52 -23.69 3.86 12.50
N SER A 53 -23.38 4.92 11.74
CA SER A 53 -22.74 4.81 10.42
C SER A 53 -21.32 4.29 10.54
N TRP A 54 -20.55 4.78 11.53
CA TRP A 54 -19.20 4.29 11.81
C TRP A 54 -19.20 2.82 12.25
N SER A 55 -20.14 2.46 13.11
CA SER A 55 -20.30 1.10 13.59
C SER A 55 -20.70 0.13 12.45
N LEU A 56 -21.54 0.59 11.51
CA LEU A 56 -21.88 -0.18 10.31
C LEU A 56 -20.69 -0.35 9.35
N LEU A 57 -19.85 0.68 9.21
CA LEU A 57 -18.59 0.60 8.46
C LEU A 57 -17.72 -0.53 9.01
N GLU A 58 -17.38 -0.52 10.30
CA GLU A 58 -16.48 -1.51 10.90
C GLU A 58 -17.07 -2.93 10.88
N ARG A 59 -18.38 -3.08 11.11
CA ARG A 59 -19.06 -4.40 11.09
C ARG A 59 -19.35 -4.95 9.69
N SER A 60 -18.99 -4.26 8.62
CA SER A 60 -19.21 -4.77 7.25
C SER A 60 -18.47 -6.10 7.01
N VAL A 61 -17.45 -6.40 7.82
CA VAL A 61 -16.72 -7.67 7.83
C VAL A 61 -17.57 -8.87 8.29
N ASP A 62 -18.60 -8.66 9.12
CA ASP A 62 -19.39 -9.73 9.77
C ASP A 62 -20.45 -10.37 8.84
N GLY A 63 -20.47 -10.03 7.55
CA GLY A 63 -21.29 -10.70 6.53
C GLY A 63 -22.77 -10.34 6.52
N GLY A 64 -23.21 -9.37 7.32
CA GLY A 64 -24.56 -8.80 7.25
C GLY A 64 -24.75 -7.89 6.02
N ARG A 65 -25.10 -6.63 6.26
CA ARG A 65 -25.14 -5.61 5.20
C ARG A 65 -23.74 -5.04 5.00
N ILE A 66 -23.08 -5.41 3.91
CA ILE A 66 -21.81 -4.80 3.50
C ILE A 66 -22.09 -3.37 3.06
N ARG A 67 -21.45 -2.41 3.73
CA ARG A 67 -21.49 -1.01 3.29
C ARG A 67 -20.43 -0.81 2.22
N GLU A 68 -20.83 -0.23 1.09
CA GLU A 68 -19.90 0.19 0.04
C GLU A 68 -19.05 1.37 0.52
N ILE A 69 -17.78 1.36 0.15
CA ILE A 69 -16.82 2.42 0.43
C ILE A 69 -16.44 3.07 -0.89
N THR A 70 -16.60 4.39 -0.97
CA THR A 70 -16.29 5.12 -2.19
C THR A 70 -14.81 5.44 -2.30
N ALA A 71 -14.34 5.81 -3.49
CA ALA A 71 -12.98 6.31 -3.68
C ALA A 71 -12.70 7.57 -2.83
N ASP A 72 -13.69 8.47 -2.70
CA ASP A 72 -13.58 9.66 -1.86
C ASP A 72 -13.39 9.29 -0.38
N GLU A 73 -14.12 8.29 0.10
CA GLU A 73 -13.98 7.79 1.47
C GLU A 73 -12.62 7.15 1.69
N LEU A 74 -12.13 6.37 0.74
CA LEU A 74 -10.80 5.75 0.81
C LEU A 74 -9.68 6.80 0.92
N VAL A 75 -9.77 7.87 0.10
CA VAL A 75 -8.84 9.01 0.18
C VAL A 75 -9.00 9.75 1.52
N ALA A 76 -10.22 9.96 1.99
CA ALA A 76 -10.47 10.61 3.26
C ALA A 76 -9.89 9.83 4.44
N PHE A 77 -10.03 8.50 4.46
CA PHE A 77 -9.44 7.64 5.48
C PHE A 77 -7.92 7.68 5.44
N ALA A 78 -7.31 7.57 4.24
CA ALA A 78 -5.87 7.68 4.07
C ALA A 78 -5.32 8.99 4.66
N ARG A 79 -6.01 10.11 4.42
CA ARG A 79 -5.63 11.42 4.95
C ARG A 79 -5.86 11.54 6.46
N ALA A 80 -7.01 11.09 6.95
CA ALA A 80 -7.39 11.20 8.37
C ALA A 80 -6.49 10.36 9.27
N PHE A 81 -6.17 9.15 8.84
CA PHE A 81 -5.32 8.21 9.57
C PHE A 81 -3.85 8.36 9.22
N ASP A 82 -3.48 9.25 8.31
CA ASP A 82 -2.10 9.46 7.84
C ASP A 82 -1.43 8.11 7.50
N LEU A 83 -2.08 7.37 6.59
CA LEU A 83 -1.68 6.06 6.09
C LEU A 83 -1.86 6.03 4.56
N PRO A 84 -1.02 5.28 3.82
CA PRO A 84 -1.18 5.15 2.38
C PRO A 84 -2.49 4.43 2.04
N ILE A 85 -3.12 4.78 0.91
CA ILE A 85 -4.34 4.10 0.41
C ILE A 85 -4.16 2.58 0.36
N GLY A 86 -2.97 2.13 -0.05
CA GLY A 86 -2.64 0.70 -0.10
C GLY A 86 -2.84 -0.03 1.23
N PHE A 87 -2.64 0.64 2.37
CA PHE A 87 -2.89 0.06 3.70
C PHE A 87 -4.32 -0.47 3.84
N PHE A 88 -5.31 0.28 3.32
CA PHE A 88 -6.72 -0.07 3.44
C PHE A 88 -7.12 -1.20 2.50
N LEU A 89 -6.41 -1.37 1.39
CA LEU A 89 -6.62 -2.45 0.43
C LEU A 89 -5.77 -3.69 0.71
N THR A 90 -4.84 -3.63 1.67
CA THR A 90 -3.99 -4.75 2.04
C THR A 90 -4.85 -5.98 2.39
N PRO A 91 -4.64 -7.12 1.73
CA PRO A 91 -5.42 -8.32 2.00
C PRO A 91 -5.26 -8.79 3.45
N PRO A 92 -6.22 -9.59 3.97
CA PRO A 92 -6.01 -10.32 5.21
C PRO A 92 -4.73 -11.17 5.13
N SER A 93 -4.06 -11.35 6.26
CA SER A 93 -2.83 -12.14 6.30
C SER A 93 -3.11 -13.58 5.89
N ALA A 94 -2.09 -14.30 5.41
CA ALA A 94 -2.24 -15.73 5.08
C ALA A 94 -2.75 -16.55 6.28
N TRP A 95 -2.50 -16.11 7.51
CA TRP A 95 -2.97 -16.76 8.74
C TRP A 95 -4.44 -16.54 9.03
N ASP A 96 -5.04 -15.48 8.50
CA ASP A 96 -6.47 -15.20 8.70
C ASP A 96 -7.34 -16.19 7.91
N ASN A 97 -6.76 -17.03 7.03
CA ASN A 97 -7.46 -18.04 6.22
C ASN A 97 -8.72 -17.49 5.53
N HIS A 98 -8.66 -16.26 5.00
CA HIS A 98 -9.71 -15.68 4.16
C HIS A 98 -9.27 -15.60 2.70
N ALA A 99 -10.18 -15.86 1.77
CA ALA A 99 -10.00 -15.59 0.35
C ALA A 99 -10.65 -14.24 -0.03
N VAL A 100 -10.31 -13.71 -1.21
CA VAL A 100 -10.84 -12.42 -1.69
C VAL A 100 -11.97 -12.67 -2.67
N ALA A 101 -13.16 -12.18 -2.37
CA ALA A 101 -14.32 -12.28 -3.27
C ALA A 101 -14.31 -11.12 -4.27
N THR A 102 -14.07 -11.44 -5.55
CA THR A 102 -14.32 -10.54 -6.68
C THR A 102 -15.31 -11.18 -7.66
N PRO A 103 -15.99 -10.39 -8.52
CA PRO A 103 -17.00 -10.92 -9.44
C PRO A 103 -16.50 -12.02 -10.39
N ASP A 104 -15.21 -12.04 -10.68
CA ASP A 104 -14.52 -12.93 -11.62
C ASP A 104 -13.85 -14.15 -10.96
N ALA A 105 -13.69 -14.17 -9.63
CA ALA A 105 -12.92 -15.19 -8.92
C ALA A 105 -13.60 -16.56 -8.76
N GLY A 106 -14.86 -16.69 -9.18
CA GLY A 106 -15.64 -17.91 -8.98
C GLY A 106 -15.93 -18.20 -7.48
N PRO A 107 -16.31 -19.44 -7.14
CA PRO A 107 -16.80 -19.78 -5.80
C PRO A 107 -15.71 -19.87 -4.72
N ASP A 108 -14.45 -20.03 -5.11
CA ASP A 108 -13.33 -20.20 -4.17
C ASP A 108 -12.65 -18.86 -3.81
N GLY A 109 -12.89 -17.80 -4.58
CA GLY A 109 -12.26 -16.49 -4.41
C GLY A 109 -10.81 -16.45 -4.93
N LEU A 110 -10.22 -15.26 -4.93
CA LEU A 110 -8.79 -15.07 -5.22
C LEU A 110 -7.98 -15.36 -3.96
N GLU A 111 -6.75 -15.83 -4.14
CA GLU A 111 -5.80 -15.92 -3.05
C GLU A 111 -5.39 -14.51 -2.59
N PRO A 112 -5.18 -14.28 -1.28
CA PRO A 112 -4.72 -12.99 -0.76
C PRO A 112 -3.52 -12.40 -1.48
N ILE A 113 -2.60 -13.24 -1.96
CA ILE A 113 -1.40 -12.80 -2.68
C ILE A 113 -1.74 -12.09 -4.00
N GLU A 114 -2.84 -12.46 -4.65
CA GLU A 114 -3.27 -11.82 -5.91
C GLU A 114 -3.70 -10.38 -5.65
N LEU A 115 -4.47 -10.13 -4.58
CA LEU A 115 -4.82 -8.77 -4.17
C LEU A 115 -3.58 -7.99 -3.67
N PHE A 116 -2.64 -8.66 -3.02
CA PHE A 116 -1.39 -8.04 -2.60
C PHE A 116 -0.61 -7.48 -3.80
N ASP A 117 -0.49 -8.25 -4.89
CA ASP A 117 0.18 -7.80 -6.12
C ASP A 117 -0.58 -6.68 -6.84
N VAL A 118 -1.91 -6.64 -6.75
CA VAL A 118 -2.72 -5.50 -7.23
C VAL A 118 -2.42 -4.22 -6.44
N VAL A 119 -2.26 -4.32 -5.12
CA VAL A 119 -2.08 -3.16 -4.23
C VAL A 119 -0.65 -2.61 -4.27
N ILE A 120 0.34 -3.48 -4.20
CA ILE A 120 1.76 -3.10 -4.17
C ILE A 120 2.34 -2.95 -5.58
N GLY A 121 1.71 -3.58 -6.57
CA GLY A 121 2.15 -3.63 -7.96
C GLY A 121 3.19 -4.73 -8.20
N THR A 122 3.26 -5.25 -9.42
CA THR A 122 4.28 -6.20 -9.90
C THR A 122 5.42 -5.46 -10.61
N SER A 123 6.52 -6.15 -10.93
CA SER A 123 7.61 -5.55 -11.73
C SER A 123 7.12 -4.98 -13.06
N GLU A 124 6.16 -5.66 -13.70
CA GLU A 124 5.60 -5.27 -14.99
C GLU A 124 4.68 -4.05 -14.88
N ASN A 125 3.71 -4.06 -13.94
CA ASN A 125 2.76 -2.95 -13.83
C ASN A 125 3.40 -1.69 -13.23
N LEU A 126 4.40 -1.84 -12.35
CA LEU A 126 5.15 -0.72 -11.80
C LEU A 126 6.02 -0.05 -12.86
N ALA A 127 6.56 -0.81 -13.83
CA ALA A 127 7.30 -0.22 -14.96
C ALA A 127 6.39 0.68 -15.80
N ALA A 128 5.20 0.19 -16.17
CA ALA A 128 4.22 0.98 -16.91
C ALA A 128 3.78 2.23 -16.14
N TRP A 129 3.54 2.11 -14.83
CA TRP A 129 3.18 3.27 -14.00
C TRP A 129 4.34 4.26 -13.86
N SER A 130 5.58 3.78 -13.73
CA SER A 130 6.78 4.60 -13.69
C SER A 130 6.93 5.44 -14.95
N ASP A 131 6.75 4.82 -16.12
CA ASP A 131 6.86 5.52 -17.41
C ASP A 131 5.75 6.56 -17.59
N TYR A 132 4.52 6.24 -17.16
CA TYR A 132 3.43 7.21 -17.11
C TYR A 132 3.77 8.40 -16.20
N LEU A 133 4.32 8.16 -15.00
CA LEU A 133 4.67 9.24 -14.08
C LEU A 133 5.85 10.09 -14.59
N LYS A 134 6.81 9.48 -15.29
CA LYS A 134 7.89 10.21 -15.97
C LYS A 134 7.39 11.09 -17.11
N SER A 135 6.23 10.78 -17.69
CA SER A 135 5.60 11.62 -18.72
C SER A 135 4.95 12.88 -18.14
N TRP A 136 4.77 12.95 -16.82
CA TRP A 136 4.22 14.15 -16.19
C TRP A 136 5.19 15.30 -16.42
N PRO A 137 4.70 16.50 -16.77
CA PRO A 137 5.56 17.63 -16.99
C PRO A 137 6.39 17.87 -15.73
N ALA A 138 7.71 17.75 -15.85
CA ALA A 138 8.63 18.34 -14.87
C ALA A 138 8.20 19.80 -14.69
N PRO A 139 8.25 20.38 -13.48
CA PRO A 139 7.75 21.73 -13.22
C PRO A 139 8.53 22.77 -14.03
N GLY A 140 8.13 22.95 -15.29
CA GLY A 140 8.52 24.04 -16.14
C GLY A 140 7.68 25.23 -15.71
N HIS A 141 8.34 26.22 -15.12
CA HIS A 141 7.86 27.57 -14.89
C HIS A 141 6.62 27.91 -15.72
N ARG A 142 5.44 27.99 -15.10
CA ARG A 142 4.33 28.70 -15.74
C ARG A 142 4.74 30.16 -15.79
N ALA A 143 5.27 30.59 -16.93
CA ALA A 143 5.45 32.00 -17.20
C ALA A 143 4.09 32.56 -17.63
N GLU A 144 3.57 33.49 -16.84
CA GLU A 144 2.49 34.36 -17.27
C GLU A 144 3.12 35.49 -18.10
N ILE A 145 2.66 35.66 -19.35
CA ILE A 145 3.07 36.80 -20.15
C ILE A 145 2.18 37.96 -19.72
N LEU A 146 2.77 38.93 -19.03
CA LEU A 146 2.08 40.15 -18.66
C LEU A 146 1.73 40.97 -19.92
N PRO A 147 0.73 41.86 -19.85
CA PRO A 147 0.33 42.69 -21.00
C PRO A 147 1.45 43.57 -21.59
N ASP A 148 2.52 43.81 -20.83
CA ASP A 148 3.73 44.55 -21.23
C ASP A 148 4.82 43.65 -21.85
N GLY A 149 4.53 42.36 -22.03
CA GLY A 149 5.46 41.36 -22.56
C GLY A 149 6.45 40.81 -21.53
N ALA A 150 6.40 41.24 -20.27
CA ALA A 150 7.26 40.69 -19.23
C ALA A 150 6.80 39.28 -18.82
N LEU A 151 7.76 38.38 -18.64
CA LEU A 151 7.50 37.03 -18.12
C LEU A 151 7.40 37.13 -16.59
N ALA A 152 6.19 37.02 -16.05
CA ALA A 152 5.96 36.86 -14.63
C ALA A 152 5.95 35.38 -14.25
N ASN A 153 6.73 35.01 -13.23
CA ASN A 153 6.75 33.64 -12.71
C ASN A 153 5.44 33.38 -11.94
N ALA A 154 4.51 32.61 -12.52
CA ALA A 154 3.26 32.25 -11.86
C ALA A 154 3.57 31.26 -10.73
N ARG A 155 3.44 31.73 -9.49
CA ARG A 155 3.90 31.12 -8.22
C ARG A 155 3.30 29.77 -7.81
N ARG A 156 2.81 28.94 -8.73
CA ARG A 156 2.52 27.53 -8.45
C ARG A 156 3.58 26.65 -9.07
N ILE A 157 4.71 26.55 -8.38
CA ILE A 157 5.67 25.48 -8.58
C ILE A 157 4.99 24.23 -8.00
N GLN A 158 4.50 23.34 -8.86
CA GLN A 158 4.22 21.98 -8.41
C GLN A 158 5.59 21.36 -8.11
N GLU A 159 5.81 20.81 -6.92
CA GLU A 159 7.10 20.19 -6.59
C GLU A 159 7.34 19.00 -7.51
N ASP A 160 8.60 18.77 -7.90
CA ASP A 160 8.97 17.62 -8.70
C ASP A 160 8.53 16.32 -7.99
N VAL A 161 7.68 15.54 -8.64
CA VAL A 161 7.13 14.29 -8.09
C VAL A 161 8.03 13.10 -8.36
N HIS A 162 8.98 13.20 -9.31
CA HIS A 162 9.86 12.10 -9.69
C HIS A 162 10.67 11.52 -8.51
N PRO A 163 11.22 12.33 -7.58
CA PRO A 163 11.88 11.81 -6.38
C PRO A 163 10.96 10.99 -5.46
N ARG A 164 9.64 11.26 -5.49
CA ARG A 164 8.65 10.56 -4.64
C ARG A 164 8.29 9.16 -5.17
N LEU A 165 8.62 8.87 -6.44
CA LEU A 165 8.34 7.57 -7.08
C LEU A 165 9.15 6.42 -6.49
N ALA A 166 10.25 6.72 -5.80
CA ALA A 166 11.07 5.71 -5.14
C ALA A 166 10.33 4.97 -4.02
N GLY A 167 9.29 5.55 -3.42
CA GLY A 167 8.60 4.99 -2.24
C GLY A 167 7.99 3.60 -2.46
N PRO A 168 6.99 3.44 -3.36
CA PRO A 168 6.34 2.15 -3.61
C PRO A 168 7.30 1.08 -4.14
N ALA A 169 8.21 1.45 -5.06
CA ALA A 169 9.21 0.53 -5.59
C ALA A 169 10.21 0.07 -4.52
N ALA A 170 10.67 0.99 -3.66
CA ALA A 170 11.56 0.65 -2.54
C ALA A 170 10.85 -0.19 -1.46
N LEU A 171 9.55 0.04 -1.22
CA LEU A 171 8.76 -0.81 -0.32
C LEU A 171 8.69 -2.25 -0.85
N ARG A 172 8.33 -2.45 -2.13
CA ARG A 172 8.33 -3.80 -2.73
C ARG A 172 9.71 -4.44 -2.69
N ALA A 173 10.76 -3.69 -3.06
CA ALA A 173 12.14 -4.18 -2.99
C ALA A 173 12.52 -4.62 -1.58
N ARG A 174 12.22 -3.81 -0.54
CA ARG A 174 12.48 -4.19 0.86
C ARG A 174 11.73 -5.44 1.27
N LEU A 175 10.46 -5.59 0.90
CA LEU A 175 9.66 -6.78 1.23
C LEU A 175 10.21 -8.05 0.57
N LEU A 176 10.60 -7.98 -0.72
CA LEU A 176 11.20 -9.10 -1.44
C LEU A 176 12.57 -9.49 -0.85
N ILE A 177 13.42 -8.50 -0.53
CA ILE A 177 14.72 -8.79 0.10
C ILE A 177 14.50 -9.40 1.50
N GLN A 178 13.51 -8.91 2.26
CA GLN A 178 13.20 -9.45 3.58
C GLN A 178 12.66 -10.88 3.51
N GLU A 179 11.87 -11.23 2.50
CA GLU A 179 11.43 -12.61 2.25
C GLU A 179 12.61 -13.54 1.95
N GLN A 180 13.54 -13.10 1.10
CA GLN A 180 14.67 -13.92 0.66
C GLN A 180 15.78 -14.05 1.72
N PHE A 181 16.03 -12.98 2.48
CA PHE A 181 17.18 -12.90 3.38
C PHE A 181 16.80 -12.84 4.87
N GLY A 182 15.51 -12.72 5.19
CA GLY A 182 15.05 -12.53 6.57
C GLY A 182 15.41 -11.13 7.08
N ASP A 183 16.13 -11.07 8.20
CA ASP A 183 16.56 -9.80 8.78
C ASP A 183 17.60 -9.10 7.86
N LEU A 184 17.20 -7.96 7.31
CA LEU A 184 17.99 -7.19 6.35
C LEU A 184 19.28 -6.63 6.97
N ASP A 185 19.26 -6.24 8.24
CA ASP A 185 20.44 -5.70 8.91
C ASP A 185 21.44 -6.84 9.18
N ALA A 186 20.94 -8.01 9.54
CA ALA A 186 21.76 -9.21 9.67
C ALA A 186 22.34 -9.65 8.31
N ALA A 187 21.52 -9.66 7.25
CA ALA A 187 21.95 -10.03 5.89
C ALA A 187 23.01 -9.08 5.35
N ARG A 188 22.83 -7.77 5.57
CA ARG A 188 23.83 -6.76 5.23
C ARG A 188 25.15 -7.01 5.94
N SER A 189 25.11 -7.29 7.25
CA SER A 189 26.30 -7.59 8.04
C SER A 189 27.05 -8.83 7.51
N VAL A 190 26.32 -9.87 7.06
CA VAL A 190 26.92 -11.06 6.44
C VAL A 190 27.59 -10.72 5.11
N LEU A 191 26.92 -9.95 4.25
CA LEU A 191 27.45 -9.56 2.93
C LEU A 191 28.69 -8.66 3.05
N GLU A 192 28.71 -7.73 4.01
CA GLU A 192 29.88 -6.89 4.28
C GLU A 192 31.08 -7.73 4.75
N ARG A 193 30.86 -8.72 5.63
CA ARG A 193 31.90 -9.65 6.06
C ARG A 193 32.42 -10.51 4.91
N LEU A 194 31.53 -10.99 4.04
CA LEU A 194 31.90 -11.78 2.87
C LEU A 194 32.73 -10.95 1.87
N ALA A 195 32.30 -9.71 1.59
CA ALA A 195 33.04 -8.78 0.74
C ALA A 195 34.45 -8.53 1.29
N THR A 196 34.56 -8.29 2.60
CA THR A 196 35.84 -8.10 3.29
C THR A 196 36.75 -9.33 3.19
N ALA A 197 36.20 -10.54 3.36
CA ALA A 197 36.95 -11.78 3.25
C ALA A 197 37.44 -12.05 1.81
N LEU A 198 36.63 -11.69 0.81
CA LEU A 198 37.01 -11.79 -0.60
C LEU A 198 38.11 -10.79 -0.97
N ASP A 199 38.04 -9.56 -0.46
CA ASP A 199 39.10 -8.56 -0.64
C ASP A 199 40.43 -9.05 -0.05
N GLN A 200 40.39 -9.70 1.11
CA GLN A 200 41.58 -10.29 1.76
C GLN A 200 42.17 -11.49 1.00
N LEU A 201 41.36 -12.19 0.18
CA LEU A 201 41.83 -13.27 -0.69
C LEU A 201 42.41 -12.74 -2.02
N GLY A 202 42.09 -11.49 -2.38
CA GLY A 202 42.55 -10.84 -3.61
C GLY A 202 43.93 -10.20 -3.51
N ASP A 203 44.46 -9.97 -2.31
CA ASP A 203 45.82 -9.45 -2.12
C ASP A 203 46.85 -10.60 -2.06
N PRO A 204 47.70 -10.79 -3.08
CA PRO A 204 48.78 -11.76 -3.00
C PRO A 204 49.76 -11.33 -1.89
N GLN A 205 50.03 -12.22 -0.93
CA GLN A 205 51.09 -11.98 0.05
C GLN A 205 52.42 -11.77 -0.69
N PRO A 206 53.17 -10.70 -0.41
CA PRO A 206 54.50 -10.53 -1.00
C PRO A 206 55.39 -11.67 -0.51
N GLU A 207 55.88 -12.48 -1.45
CA GLU A 207 56.90 -13.50 -1.19
C GLU A 207 58.10 -12.83 -0.52
N GLN A 208 58.30 -13.12 0.76
CA GLN A 208 59.50 -12.70 1.49
C GLN A 208 60.67 -13.56 1.00
N GLN A 209 61.57 -12.91 0.22
CA GLN A 209 62.89 -13.43 -0.14
C GLN A 209 63.85 -13.39 1.05
#